data_AF-A0A3A0FXL3-F1
#
_entry.id   AF-A0A3A0FXL3-F1
#
_cell.length_a   1.000
_cell.length_b   1.000
_cell.length_c   1.000
_cell.angle_alpha   90.00
_cell.angle_beta   90.00
_cell.angle_gamma   90.00
#
_symmetry.space_group_name_H-M   'P 1'
#
loop_
_entity.id
_entity.type
_entity.pdbx_description
1 polymer ?
#
loop_
_entity_poly.entity_id
_entity_poly.type
_entity_poly.pdbx_seq_one_letter_code
_entity_poly.pdbx_strand_id
1 'polypeptide(L)'
;ALLRRFTKPGFHPYQQVEWQLRDCEIKGASGESIFHQKGVEVPAAWSQMAATIVASKYLHGEIGTADREYSIKQLLDRVANTLSCWAEKDRYFSSKEALENFRAELTYILLHQYAAFNSPVWFNLGVEQHPQCSACFILSVEDSMPSLLELQGIEGVLFKSGSGCGTNLSTIRSSKERLAGGGTASGPLSFMRGYDSWAGSIKSGGKTRRAAKMQILNVDHPDIIDFIRCKADEEKISKCKFKYPRER
;
A
#
# COMPACT_ATOMS: atom_id res chain seq x y z
N ALA A 1 -24.13 -1.24 24.62
CA ALA A 1 -24.05 0.10 24.00
C ALA A 1 -22.59 0.54 23.98
N LEU A 2 -22.09 1.09 22.87
CA LEU A 2 -20.74 1.64 22.83
C LEU A 2 -20.72 2.98 23.59
N LEU A 3 -19.92 3.06 24.65
CA LEU A 3 -19.79 4.25 25.49
C LEU A 3 -18.69 5.17 24.92
N ARG A 4 -18.90 6.48 25.03
CA ARG A 4 -17.87 7.48 24.73
C ARG A 4 -16.78 7.44 25.80
N ARG A 5 -15.52 7.57 25.38
CA ARG A 5 -14.36 7.61 26.28
C ARG A 5 -13.59 8.92 26.12
N PHE A 6 -13.36 9.33 24.89
CA PHE A 6 -12.59 10.53 24.59
C PHE A 6 -13.46 11.71 24.17
N THR A 7 -14.64 11.44 23.62
CA THR A 7 -15.53 12.47 23.06
C THR A 7 -16.67 12.84 23.99
N LYS A 8 -17.27 14.02 23.77
CA LYS A 8 -18.44 14.50 24.50
C LYS A 8 -19.65 14.54 23.56
N PRO A 9 -20.86 14.15 24.01
CA PRO A 9 -22.08 14.34 23.25
C PRO A 9 -22.27 15.79 22.81
N GLY A 10 -22.76 16.02 21.59
CA GLY A 10 -23.00 17.36 21.04
C GLY A 10 -21.77 18.11 20.53
N PHE A 11 -20.55 17.58 20.72
CA PHE A 11 -19.31 18.18 20.23
C PHE A 11 -18.61 17.28 19.22
N HIS A 12 -18.24 17.84 18.07
CA HIS A 12 -17.44 17.12 17.08
C HIS A 12 -15.97 17.08 17.52
N PRO A 13 -15.23 15.97 17.35
CA PRO A 13 -13.81 15.89 17.73
C PRO A 13 -12.94 17.02 17.15
N TYR A 14 -13.21 17.45 15.92
CA TYR A 14 -12.49 18.55 15.27
C TYR A 14 -12.62 19.92 15.97
N GLN A 15 -13.64 20.12 16.82
CA GLN A 15 -13.82 21.36 17.59
C GLN A 15 -12.89 21.45 18.81
N GLN A 16 -12.23 20.36 19.17
CA GLN A 16 -11.35 20.28 20.35
C GLN A 16 -9.88 20.53 20.01
N VAL A 17 -9.56 20.78 18.74
CA VAL A 17 -8.19 21.01 18.26
C VAL A 17 -8.09 22.30 17.48
N GLU A 18 -6.94 22.97 17.58
CA GLU A 18 -6.60 24.11 16.75
C GLU A 18 -6.16 23.63 15.36
N TRP A 19 -6.58 24.35 14.32
CA TRP A 19 -6.29 24.04 12.93
C TRP A 19 -5.45 25.15 12.32
N GLN A 20 -4.51 24.78 11.45
CA GLN A 20 -3.63 25.70 10.74
C GLN A 20 -3.51 25.30 9.28
N LEU A 21 -3.32 26.29 8.41
CA LEU A 21 -2.98 26.07 7.01
C LEU A 21 -1.46 25.94 6.87
N ARG A 22 -1.00 24.92 6.16
CA ARG A 22 0.42 24.70 5.89
C ARG A 22 0.67 24.39 4.42
N ASP A 23 1.75 24.95 3.90
CA ASP A 23 2.26 24.59 2.59
C ASP A 23 3.14 23.35 2.71
N CYS A 24 2.86 22.35 1.88
CA CYS A 24 3.52 21.04 1.90
C CYS A 24 4.38 20.88 0.65
N GLU A 25 5.70 20.72 0.83
CA GLU A 25 6.65 20.56 -0.28
C GLU A 25 7.59 19.37 -0.03
N ILE A 26 7.89 18.61 -1.09
CA ILE A 26 8.96 17.60 -1.12
C ILE A 26 9.94 17.99 -2.22
N LYS A 27 11.22 18.09 -1.88
CA LYS A 27 12.31 18.34 -2.82
C LYS A 27 13.12 17.08 -3.07
N GLY A 28 13.59 16.90 -4.30
CA GLY A 28 14.50 15.85 -4.68
C GLY A 28 15.94 16.12 -4.26
N ALA A 29 16.82 15.15 -4.52
CA ALA A 29 18.23 15.24 -4.17
C ALA A 29 18.95 16.37 -4.92
N SER A 30 18.48 16.74 -6.11
CA SER A 30 18.97 17.90 -6.88
C SER A 30 18.25 19.21 -6.56
N GLY A 31 17.35 19.23 -5.58
CA GLY A 31 16.62 20.41 -5.13
C GLY A 31 15.37 20.76 -5.95
N GLU A 32 15.04 19.97 -6.97
CA GLU A 32 13.80 20.08 -7.74
C GLU A 32 12.58 19.76 -6.88
N SER A 33 11.47 20.47 -7.12
CA SER A 33 10.22 20.22 -6.39
C SER A 33 9.54 18.97 -6.97
N ILE A 34 9.43 17.91 -6.17
CA ILE A 34 8.77 16.64 -6.53
C ILE A 34 7.28 16.69 -6.23
N PHE A 35 6.89 17.39 -5.17
CA PHE A 35 5.51 17.57 -4.76
C PHE A 35 5.35 18.92 -4.10
N HIS A 36 4.25 19.61 -4.38
CA HIS A 36 3.92 20.85 -3.73
C HIS A 36 2.40 21.05 -3.69
N GLN A 37 1.86 21.32 -2.49
CA GLN A 37 0.47 21.67 -2.28
C GLN A 37 0.37 22.74 -1.20
N LYS A 38 -0.26 23.87 -1.54
CA LYS A 38 -0.44 25.00 -0.63
C LYS A 38 -1.73 24.88 0.18
N GLY A 39 -1.74 25.52 1.35
CA GLY A 39 -2.95 25.72 2.14
C GLY A 39 -3.60 24.41 2.63
N VAL A 40 -2.79 23.40 2.99
CA VAL A 40 -3.32 22.16 3.55
C VAL A 40 -3.74 22.42 5.00
N GLU A 41 -5.02 22.20 5.32
CA GLU A 41 -5.58 22.36 6.66
C GLU A 41 -5.23 21.14 7.52
N VAL A 42 -4.42 21.36 8.56
CA VAL A 42 -3.91 20.31 9.45
C VAL A 42 -4.09 20.72 10.92
N PRO A 43 -4.16 19.76 11.86
CA PRO A 43 -4.11 20.08 13.28
C PRO A 43 -2.78 20.77 13.63
N ALA A 44 -2.83 21.85 14.40
CA ALA A 44 -1.64 22.63 14.79
C ALA A 44 -0.56 21.77 15.47
N ALA A 45 -0.98 20.74 16.22
CA ALA A 45 -0.10 19.81 16.92
C ALA A 45 0.65 18.84 15.99
N TRP A 46 0.21 18.63 14.75
CA TRP A 46 0.92 17.74 13.82
C TRP A 46 2.23 18.40 13.37
N SER A 47 3.25 17.62 13.02
CA SER A 47 4.51 18.17 12.49
C SER A 47 4.38 18.55 11.01
N GLN A 48 5.24 19.46 10.52
CA GLN A 48 5.31 19.79 9.09
C GLN A 48 5.60 18.53 8.24
N MET A 49 6.47 17.65 8.72
CA MET A 49 6.79 16.38 8.05
C MET A 49 5.55 15.49 7.91
N ALA A 50 4.75 15.35 8.97
CA ALA A 50 3.51 14.58 8.91
C ALA A 50 2.50 15.18 7.94
N ALA A 51 2.31 16.51 7.98
CA ALA A 51 1.48 17.24 7.04
C ALA A 51 1.91 16.99 5.58
N THR A 52 3.21 17.12 5.28
CA THR A 52 3.76 16.91 3.95
C THR A 52 3.61 15.46 3.47
N ILE A 53 3.85 14.46 4.33
CA ILE A 53 3.65 13.05 3.97
C ILE A 53 2.17 12.77 3.70
N VAL A 54 1.27 13.33 4.51
CA VAL A 54 -0.17 13.13 4.35
C VAL A 54 -0.68 13.77 3.06
N ALA A 55 -0.30 15.02 2.82
CA ALA A 55 -0.60 15.72 1.59
C ALA A 55 -0.09 14.95 0.36
N SER A 56 1.18 14.55 0.36
CA SER A 56 1.77 13.89 -0.81
C SER A 56 1.24 12.48 -1.08
N LYS A 57 0.87 11.72 -0.05
CA LYS A 57 0.57 10.29 -0.20
C LYS A 57 -0.89 9.90 -0.01
N TYR A 58 -1.64 10.62 0.81
CA TYR A 58 -2.90 10.13 1.36
C TYR A 58 -4.10 11.03 1.03
N LEU A 59 -3.89 12.32 0.81
CA LEU A 59 -4.93 13.18 0.25
C LEU A 59 -5.25 12.75 -1.18
N HIS A 60 -6.54 12.60 -1.47
CA HIS A 60 -7.07 12.15 -2.75
C HIS A 60 -7.35 13.31 -3.72
N GLY A 61 -7.54 12.99 -5.00
CA GLY A 61 -7.75 13.96 -6.08
C GLY A 61 -6.45 14.50 -6.69
N GLU A 62 -6.53 14.98 -7.93
CA GLU A 62 -5.39 15.53 -8.68
C GLU A 62 -5.10 16.97 -8.23
N ILE A 63 -3.83 17.31 -8.01
CA ILE A 63 -3.43 18.65 -7.57
C ILE A 63 -3.88 19.70 -8.59
N GLY A 64 -4.54 20.76 -8.13
CA GLY A 64 -5.07 21.83 -8.98
C GLY A 64 -6.50 21.58 -9.48
N THR A 65 -7.07 20.42 -9.21
CA THR A 65 -8.49 20.13 -9.48
C THR A 65 -9.36 20.45 -8.26
N ALA A 66 -10.67 20.65 -8.49
CA ALA A 66 -11.64 20.90 -7.43
C ALA A 66 -11.82 19.69 -6.49
N ASP A 67 -11.56 18.48 -6.99
CA ASP A 67 -11.71 17.23 -6.24
C ASP A 67 -10.50 16.92 -5.33
N ARG A 68 -9.47 17.78 -5.34
CA ARG A 68 -8.29 17.62 -4.49
C ARG A 68 -8.65 17.83 -3.02
N GLU A 69 -8.44 16.80 -2.21
CA GLU A 69 -8.47 16.94 -0.76
C GLU A 69 -7.37 17.91 -0.29
N TYR A 70 -7.74 18.83 0.60
CA TYR A 70 -6.88 19.88 1.13
C TYR A 70 -6.93 19.97 2.66
N SER A 71 -7.73 19.12 3.33
CA SER A 71 -7.84 19.08 4.79
C SER A 71 -7.70 17.67 5.34
N ILE A 72 -7.03 17.53 6.48
CA ILE A 72 -7.00 16.26 7.23
C ILE A 72 -8.41 15.84 7.66
N LYS A 73 -9.34 16.79 7.84
CA LYS A 73 -10.76 16.48 8.12
C LYS A 73 -11.36 15.63 7.02
N GLN A 74 -11.12 15.97 5.75
CA GLN A 74 -11.64 15.23 4.59
C GLN A 74 -11.10 13.79 4.58
N LEU A 75 -9.79 13.63 4.79
CA LEU A 75 -9.15 12.32 4.86
C LEU A 75 -9.73 11.45 5.99
N LEU A 76 -9.84 12.00 7.19
CA LEU A 76 -10.36 11.31 8.37
C LEU A 76 -11.85 10.97 8.22
N ASP A 77 -12.65 11.92 7.74
CA ASP A 77 -14.08 11.73 7.49
C ASP A 77 -14.32 10.68 6.43
N ARG A 78 -13.53 10.65 5.36
CA ARG A 78 -13.64 9.62 4.32
C ARG A 78 -13.54 8.22 4.92
N VAL A 79 -12.58 7.99 5.82
CA VAL A 79 -12.43 6.68 6.50
C VAL A 79 -13.53 6.45 7.54
N ALA A 80 -13.72 7.38 8.48
CA ALA A 80 -14.64 7.20 9.60
C ALA A 80 -16.11 7.11 9.14
N ASN A 81 -16.50 7.91 8.15
CA ASN A 81 -17.85 7.92 7.62
C ASN A 81 -18.13 6.65 6.82
N THR A 82 -17.20 6.21 5.96
CA THR A 82 -17.40 4.96 5.20
C THR A 82 -17.58 3.77 6.13
N LEU A 83 -16.74 3.63 7.17
CA LEU A 83 -16.90 2.56 8.16
C LEU A 83 -18.22 2.66 8.92
N SER A 84 -18.64 3.87 9.30
CA SER A 84 -19.90 4.09 9.99
C SER A 84 -21.11 3.75 9.11
N CYS A 85 -21.09 4.13 7.83
CA CYS A 85 -22.15 3.79 6.88
C CYS A 85 -22.27 2.27 6.68
N TRP A 86 -21.15 1.55 6.62
CA TRP A 86 -21.16 0.09 6.55
C TRP A 86 -21.69 -0.53 7.83
N ALA A 87 -21.25 -0.05 8.99
CA ALA A 87 -21.74 -0.50 10.29
C ALA A 87 -23.26 -0.26 10.46
N GLU A 88 -23.79 0.84 9.92
CA GLU A 88 -25.23 1.10 9.88
C GLU A 88 -25.96 0.10 8.99
N LYS A 89 -25.48 -0.06 7.75
CA LYS A 89 -26.07 -0.95 6.74
C LYS A 89 -26.13 -2.39 7.24
N ASP A 90 -25.06 -2.85 7.86
CA ASP A 90 -24.92 -4.21 8.38
C ASP A 90 -25.51 -4.35 9.79
N ARG A 91 -26.10 -3.28 10.33
CA ARG A 91 -26.74 -3.22 11.67
C ARG A 91 -25.81 -3.70 12.79
N TYR A 92 -24.54 -3.31 12.70
CA TYR A 92 -23.49 -3.70 13.63
C TYR A 92 -23.75 -3.16 15.05
N PHE A 93 -24.42 -2.02 15.16
CA PHE A 93 -24.76 -1.39 16.44
C PHE A 93 -26.25 -1.48 16.76
N SER A 94 -26.56 -1.70 18.04
CA SER A 94 -27.93 -1.84 18.54
C SER A 94 -28.74 -0.54 18.57
N SER A 95 -28.10 0.63 18.41
CA SER A 95 -28.77 1.93 18.41
C SER A 95 -28.01 2.96 17.56
N LYS A 96 -28.73 3.99 17.09
CA LYS A 96 -28.12 5.13 16.37
C LYS A 96 -27.09 5.87 17.22
N GLU A 97 -27.39 6.04 18.51
CA GLU A 97 -26.45 6.66 19.45
C GLU A 97 -25.13 5.88 19.55
N ALA A 98 -25.18 4.54 19.58
CA ALA A 98 -23.96 3.73 19.61
C ALA A 98 -23.13 3.86 18.32
N LEU A 99 -23.79 3.97 17.16
CA LEU A 99 -23.14 4.25 15.88
C LEU A 99 -22.49 5.64 15.85
N GLU A 100 -23.18 6.67 16.35
CA GLU A 100 -22.64 8.03 16.46
C GLU A 100 -21.45 8.10 17.41
N ASN A 101 -21.52 7.37 18.54
CA ASN A 101 -20.41 7.23 19.47
C ASN A 101 -19.22 6.56 18.78
N PHE A 102 -19.44 5.51 17.99
CA PHE A 102 -18.38 4.84 17.24
C PHE A 102 -17.68 5.80 16.28
N ARG A 103 -18.45 6.54 15.47
CA ARG A 103 -17.91 7.51 14.52
C ARG A 103 -17.09 8.57 15.24
N ALA A 104 -17.62 9.16 16.31
CA ALA A 104 -16.94 10.22 17.05
C ALA A 104 -15.64 9.72 17.72
N GLU A 105 -15.68 8.57 18.40
CA GLU A 105 -14.50 8.00 19.05
C GLU A 105 -13.43 7.59 18.02
N LEU A 106 -13.82 7.01 16.89
CA LEU A 106 -12.89 6.67 15.82
C LEU A 106 -12.23 7.93 15.25
N THR A 107 -13.00 8.96 14.92
CA THR A 107 -12.46 10.24 14.45
C THR A 107 -11.49 10.85 15.47
N TYR A 108 -11.82 10.81 16.76
CA TYR A 108 -10.92 11.27 17.82
C TYR A 108 -9.60 10.47 17.83
N ILE A 109 -9.68 9.14 17.84
CA ILE A 109 -8.52 8.24 17.89
C ILE A 109 -7.58 8.52 16.72
N LEU A 110 -8.12 8.71 15.51
CA LEU A 110 -7.34 8.98 14.32
C LEU A 110 -6.75 10.40 14.33
N LEU A 111 -7.53 11.41 14.75
CA LEU A 111 -7.09 12.80 14.85
C LEU A 111 -5.93 12.99 15.83
N HIS A 112 -6.02 12.34 16.99
CA HIS A 112 -5.02 12.39 18.05
C HIS A 112 -3.93 11.31 17.90
N GLN A 113 -3.93 10.57 16.79
CA GLN A 113 -2.91 9.57 16.46
C GLN A 113 -2.74 8.46 17.52
N TYR A 114 -3.81 8.11 18.23
CA TYR A 114 -3.82 6.99 19.18
C TYR A 114 -3.83 5.63 18.49
N ALA A 115 -4.30 5.61 17.24
CA ALA A 115 -4.14 4.48 16.32
C ALA A 115 -4.09 5.00 14.88
N ALA A 116 -3.62 4.16 13.97
CA ALA A 116 -3.64 4.43 12.54
C ALA A 116 -3.96 3.15 11.78
N PHE A 117 -4.71 3.28 10.68
CA PHE A 117 -4.87 2.19 9.73
C PHE A 117 -3.62 2.01 8.88
N ASN A 118 -3.47 0.83 8.29
CA ASN A 118 -2.49 0.57 7.25
C ASN A 118 -2.77 1.44 6.00
N SER A 119 -1.76 1.63 5.15
CA SER A 119 -1.87 2.52 4.00
C SER A 119 -3.01 2.22 3.01
N PRO A 120 -3.34 0.95 2.67
CA PRO A 120 -4.44 0.67 1.73
C PRO A 120 -5.82 1.17 2.18
N VAL A 121 -6.10 1.22 3.49
CA VAL A 121 -7.33 1.83 4.00
C VAL A 121 -7.38 3.31 3.60
N TRP A 122 -6.32 4.06 3.88
CA TRP A 122 -6.26 5.48 3.54
C TRP A 122 -6.30 5.74 2.04
N PHE A 123 -5.73 4.83 1.25
CA PHE A 123 -5.72 4.93 -0.21
C PHE A 123 -7.08 4.67 -0.82
N ASN A 124 -7.79 3.62 -0.39
CA ASN A 124 -8.90 3.06 -1.17
C ASN A 124 -10.26 3.27 -0.51
N LEU A 125 -10.33 3.29 0.82
CA LEU A 125 -11.59 3.37 1.53
C LEU A 125 -12.28 4.72 1.29
N GLY A 126 -13.55 4.67 0.91
CA GLY A 126 -14.35 5.86 0.56
C GLY A 126 -13.94 6.52 -0.77
N VAL A 127 -13.06 5.89 -1.55
CA VAL A 127 -12.67 6.30 -2.91
C VAL A 127 -13.17 5.30 -3.93
N GLU A 128 -12.81 4.03 -3.75
CA GLU A 128 -13.20 2.94 -4.66
C GLU A 128 -14.54 2.35 -4.23
N GLN A 129 -15.38 1.95 -5.19
CA GLN A 129 -16.65 1.25 -4.91
C GLN A 129 -16.44 -0.08 -4.18
N HIS A 130 -15.38 -0.81 -4.55
CA HIS A 130 -14.96 -2.07 -3.93
C HIS A 130 -13.52 -1.96 -3.43
N PRO A 131 -13.31 -1.30 -2.27
CA PRO A 131 -11.97 -0.92 -1.83
C PRO A 131 -11.20 -2.11 -1.27
N GLN A 132 -9.98 -2.30 -1.76
CA GLN A 132 -9.01 -3.21 -1.14
C GLN A 132 -8.38 -2.50 0.08
N CYS A 133 -8.53 -3.04 1.30
CA CYS A 133 -8.02 -2.41 2.53
C CYS A 133 -6.93 -3.21 3.29
N SER A 134 -6.48 -4.36 2.78
CA SER A 134 -5.47 -5.22 3.41
C SER A 134 -4.08 -5.00 2.82
N ALA A 135 -3.06 -4.81 3.66
CA ALA A 135 -1.71 -4.53 3.19
C ALA A 135 -0.92 -5.78 2.81
N CYS A 136 -1.30 -6.96 3.29
CA CYS A 136 -0.51 -8.18 3.22
C CYS A 136 -1.36 -9.34 2.71
N PHE A 137 -0.83 -10.06 1.74
CA PHE A 137 -1.41 -11.29 1.18
C PHE A 137 -0.37 -12.39 1.13
N ILE A 138 -0.78 -13.61 1.44
CA ILE A 138 0.01 -14.82 1.22
C ILE A 138 -0.72 -15.63 0.15
N LEU A 139 -0.02 -15.92 -0.94
CA LEU A 139 -0.54 -16.64 -2.09
C LEU A 139 0.18 -17.97 -2.23
N SER A 140 -0.54 -18.99 -2.65
CA SER A 140 0.00 -20.29 -3.03
C SER A 140 0.25 -20.36 -4.53
N VAL A 141 1.14 -21.25 -4.93
CA VAL A 141 1.40 -21.56 -6.34
C VAL A 141 1.63 -23.05 -6.48
N GLU A 142 1.14 -23.61 -7.56
CA GLU A 142 1.35 -25.00 -7.95
C GLU A 142 2.39 -25.10 -9.07
N ASP A 143 2.99 -26.27 -9.24
CA ASP A 143 3.97 -26.55 -10.29
C ASP A 143 3.31 -26.76 -11.67
N SER A 144 2.58 -25.76 -12.12
CA SER A 144 1.90 -25.76 -13.42
C SER A 144 1.93 -24.36 -14.03
N MET A 145 2.05 -24.28 -15.36
CA MET A 145 2.01 -23.01 -16.07
C MET A 145 0.74 -22.20 -15.78
N PRO A 146 -0.47 -22.79 -15.72
CA PRO A 146 -1.68 -22.06 -15.34
C PRO A 146 -1.56 -21.40 -13.96
N SER A 147 -1.11 -22.12 -12.94
CA SER A 147 -0.98 -21.56 -11.58
C SER A 147 0.10 -20.46 -11.50
N LEU A 148 1.22 -20.64 -12.21
CA LEU A 148 2.29 -19.64 -12.30
C LEU A 148 1.82 -18.32 -12.94
N LEU A 149 0.98 -18.39 -13.97
CA LEU A 149 0.42 -17.22 -14.64
C LEU A 149 -0.73 -16.59 -13.84
N GLU A 150 -1.54 -17.40 -13.17
CA GLU A 150 -2.61 -16.92 -12.29
C GLU A 150 -2.04 -16.12 -11.11
N LEU A 151 -0.97 -16.62 -10.47
CA LEU A 151 -0.27 -15.89 -9.41
C LEU A 151 0.12 -14.48 -9.87
N GLN A 152 0.73 -14.37 -11.05
CA GLN A 152 1.14 -13.09 -11.62
C GLN A 152 -0.05 -12.14 -11.85
N GLY A 153 -1.18 -12.67 -12.34
CA GLY A 153 -2.40 -11.91 -12.54
C GLY A 153 -2.97 -11.36 -11.24
N ILE A 154 -3.12 -12.21 -10.22
CA ILE A 154 -3.61 -11.85 -8.89
C ILE A 154 -2.72 -10.80 -8.25
N GLU A 155 -1.40 -11.03 -8.24
CA GLU A 155 -0.44 -10.07 -7.68
C GLU A 155 -0.49 -8.72 -8.37
N GLY A 156 -0.67 -8.69 -9.68
CA GLY A 156 -0.77 -7.45 -10.42
C GLY A 156 -1.95 -6.59 -9.97
N VAL A 157 -3.11 -7.21 -9.73
CA VAL A 157 -4.29 -6.53 -9.18
C VAL A 157 -4.03 -6.04 -7.76
N LEU A 158 -3.41 -6.87 -6.92
CA LEU A 158 -3.09 -6.50 -5.53
C LEU A 158 -2.08 -5.35 -5.44
N PHE A 159 -1.04 -5.35 -6.27
CA PHE A 159 -0.04 -4.28 -6.35
C PHE A 159 -0.66 -2.98 -6.87
N LYS A 160 -1.55 -3.04 -7.86
CA LYS A 160 -2.31 -1.88 -8.33
C LYS A 160 -3.06 -1.19 -7.19
N SER A 161 -3.67 -1.98 -6.30
CA SER A 161 -4.40 -1.47 -5.12
C SER A 161 -3.51 -1.10 -3.93
N GLY A 162 -2.18 -1.22 -4.06
CA GLY A 162 -1.22 -0.84 -3.03
C GLY A 162 -0.98 -1.90 -1.95
N SER A 163 -1.30 -3.17 -2.21
CA SER A 163 -1.03 -4.31 -1.31
C SER A 163 0.36 -4.90 -1.58
N GLY A 164 0.92 -5.65 -0.62
CA GLY A 164 2.10 -6.48 -0.80
C GLY A 164 1.74 -7.97 -0.74
N CYS A 165 2.52 -8.80 -1.44
CA CYS A 165 2.24 -10.23 -1.59
C CYS A 165 3.44 -11.08 -1.15
N GLY A 166 3.17 -12.28 -0.63
CA GLY A 166 4.17 -13.27 -0.28
C GLY A 166 3.83 -14.63 -0.88
N THR A 167 4.83 -15.34 -1.40
CA THR A 167 4.64 -16.68 -1.98
C THR A 167 5.80 -17.60 -1.58
N ASN A 168 5.50 -18.83 -1.18
CA ASN A 168 6.49 -19.90 -1.10
C ASN A 168 6.59 -20.59 -2.47
N LEU A 169 7.75 -20.51 -3.10
CA LEU A 169 8.01 -21.08 -4.43
C LEU A 169 8.51 -22.52 -4.40
N SER A 170 8.61 -23.14 -3.21
CA SER A 170 9.17 -24.50 -3.06
C SER A 170 8.32 -25.59 -3.68
N THR A 171 7.10 -25.28 -4.10
CA THR A 171 6.25 -26.18 -4.87
C THR A 171 6.71 -26.31 -6.31
N ILE A 172 7.39 -25.30 -6.87
CA ILE A 172 7.88 -25.28 -8.25
C ILE A 172 9.08 -26.21 -8.36
N ARG A 173 9.09 -27.08 -9.37
CA ARG A 173 10.21 -28.00 -9.61
C ARG A 173 11.53 -27.28 -9.81
N SER A 174 12.64 -27.92 -9.42
CA SER A 174 13.98 -27.36 -9.55
C SER A 174 14.42 -27.23 -11.00
N SER A 175 15.30 -26.26 -11.24
CA SER A 175 16.07 -26.12 -12.50
C SER A 175 16.83 -27.38 -12.92
N LYS A 176 17.08 -28.30 -11.99
CA LYS A 176 17.80 -29.57 -12.19
C LYS A 176 16.90 -30.71 -12.65
N GLU A 177 15.58 -30.51 -12.70
CA GLU A 177 14.60 -31.54 -13.06
C GLU A 177 14.28 -31.54 -14.57
N ARG A 178 13.90 -32.72 -15.09
CA ARG A 178 13.53 -32.91 -16.50
C ARG A 178 12.06 -32.57 -16.73
N LEU A 179 11.77 -32.04 -17.92
CA LEU A 179 10.39 -31.82 -18.38
C LEU A 179 9.93 -32.97 -19.27
N ALA A 180 8.61 -33.26 -19.24
CA ALA A 180 8.01 -34.31 -20.06
C ALA A 180 8.19 -34.06 -21.57
N GLY A 181 8.16 -32.79 -22.00
CA GLY A 181 8.37 -32.38 -23.40
C GLY A 181 9.84 -32.30 -23.84
N GLY A 182 10.78 -32.75 -23.00
CA GLY A 182 12.22 -32.61 -23.23
C GLY A 182 12.81 -31.34 -22.62
N GLY A 183 14.14 -31.33 -22.44
CA GLY A 183 14.86 -30.26 -21.76
C GLY A 183 14.85 -30.36 -20.23
N THR A 184 15.21 -29.27 -19.58
CA THR A 184 15.22 -29.11 -18.12
C THR A 184 14.29 -27.96 -17.73
N ALA A 185 13.74 -28.01 -16.52
CA ALA A 185 12.91 -26.93 -16.01
C ALA A 185 13.72 -25.64 -15.81
N SER A 186 13.04 -24.49 -15.85
CA SER A 186 13.67 -23.19 -15.58
C SER A 186 13.97 -22.96 -14.10
N GLY A 187 13.27 -23.67 -13.21
CA GLY A 187 13.34 -23.50 -11.76
C GLY A 187 12.64 -22.22 -11.23
N PRO A 188 12.40 -22.14 -9.91
CA PRO A 188 11.71 -21.03 -9.27
C PRO A 188 12.40 -19.67 -9.47
N LEU A 189 13.73 -19.61 -9.55
CA LEU A 189 14.46 -18.34 -9.70
C LEU A 189 14.21 -17.66 -11.05
N SER A 190 13.97 -18.44 -12.11
CA SER A 190 13.63 -17.88 -13.42
C SER A 190 12.29 -17.16 -13.38
N PHE A 191 11.28 -17.78 -12.77
CA PHE A 191 9.97 -17.17 -12.56
C PHE A 191 10.06 -15.97 -11.59
N MET A 192 10.85 -16.06 -10.52
CA MET A 192 11.12 -14.95 -9.61
C MET A 192 11.58 -13.68 -10.34
N ARG A 193 12.52 -13.81 -11.29
CA ARG A 193 12.98 -12.68 -12.11
C ARG A 193 11.90 -12.13 -13.03
N GLY A 194 11.09 -13.02 -13.60
CA GLY A 194 9.91 -12.64 -14.40
C GLY A 194 8.91 -11.84 -13.57
N TYR A 195 8.60 -12.31 -12.35
CA TYR A 195 7.70 -11.64 -11.42
C TYR A 195 8.25 -10.31 -10.92
N ASP A 196 9.56 -10.19 -10.67
CA ASP A 196 10.18 -8.91 -10.29
C ASP A 196 10.05 -7.86 -11.40
N SER A 197 10.37 -8.23 -12.65
CA SER A 197 10.19 -7.36 -13.82
C SER A 197 8.72 -6.95 -14.01
N TRP A 198 7.80 -7.90 -13.84
CA TRP A 198 6.37 -7.64 -13.91
C TRP A 198 5.91 -6.68 -12.81
N ALA A 199 6.30 -6.91 -11.57
CA ALA A 199 5.99 -6.05 -10.43
C ALA A 199 6.56 -4.63 -10.63
N GLY A 200 7.77 -4.52 -11.17
CA GLY A 200 8.41 -3.23 -11.50
C GLY A 200 7.69 -2.43 -12.58
N SER A 201 6.95 -3.11 -13.48
CA SER A 201 6.15 -2.47 -14.52
C SER A 201 4.82 -1.89 -13.99
N ILE A 202 4.36 -2.37 -12.83
CA ILE A 202 3.10 -1.93 -12.23
C ILE A 202 3.34 -0.70 -11.37
N LYS A 203 2.96 0.46 -11.89
CA LYS A 203 2.72 1.66 -11.09
C LYS A 203 1.36 1.50 -10.44
N SER A 204 1.23 1.79 -9.15
CA SER A 204 0.00 1.60 -8.36
C SER A 204 -1.13 2.59 -8.69
N GLY A 205 -1.40 2.86 -9.97
CA GLY A 205 -2.57 3.61 -10.43
C GLY A 205 -2.80 4.94 -9.72
N GLY A 206 -1.75 5.73 -9.51
CA GLY A 206 -1.85 7.03 -8.81
C GLY A 206 -1.74 6.96 -7.28
N LYS A 207 -1.68 5.77 -6.67
CA LYS A 207 -1.23 5.61 -5.27
C LYS A 207 0.29 5.75 -5.19
N THR A 208 0.81 6.18 -4.04
CA THR A 208 2.24 6.50 -3.85
C THR A 208 3.11 5.31 -3.41
N ARG A 209 2.80 4.08 -3.86
CA ARG A 209 3.46 2.84 -3.38
C ARG A 209 3.93 1.94 -4.52
N ARG A 210 5.21 1.58 -4.56
CA ARG A 210 5.73 0.55 -5.47
C ARG A 210 5.26 -0.84 -5.05
N ALA A 211 5.15 -1.77 -6.01
CA ALA A 211 4.92 -3.17 -5.75
C ALA A 211 5.94 -3.73 -4.74
N ALA A 212 5.49 -4.62 -3.86
CA ALA A 212 6.32 -5.25 -2.85
C ALA A 212 5.98 -6.74 -2.78
N LYS A 213 6.98 -7.60 -3.03
CA LYS A 213 6.83 -9.05 -3.05
C LYS A 213 7.85 -9.72 -2.14
N MET A 214 7.38 -10.65 -1.32
CA MET A 214 8.18 -11.59 -0.54
C MET A 214 8.17 -12.94 -1.26
N GLN A 215 9.35 -13.53 -1.45
CA GLN A 215 9.47 -14.87 -2.02
C GLN A 215 10.29 -15.72 -1.07
N ILE A 216 9.82 -16.94 -0.83
CA ILE A 216 10.47 -17.90 0.07
C ILE A 216 10.78 -19.17 -0.72
N LEU A 217 11.91 -19.79 -0.39
CA LEU A 217 12.30 -21.10 -0.86
C LEU A 217 12.79 -21.92 0.35
N ASN A 218 12.32 -23.16 0.47
CA ASN A 218 12.67 -24.05 1.56
C ASN A 218 14.15 -24.46 1.45
N VAL A 219 14.77 -24.71 2.61
CA VAL A 219 16.21 -24.96 2.71
C VAL A 219 16.67 -26.24 2.01
N ASP A 220 15.77 -27.20 1.83
CA ASP A 220 15.98 -28.49 1.17
C ASP A 220 15.73 -28.43 -0.34
N HIS A 221 15.23 -27.30 -0.87
CA HIS A 221 14.99 -27.16 -2.29
C HIS A 221 16.31 -27.22 -3.08
N PRO A 222 16.42 -27.97 -4.19
CA PRO A 222 17.71 -28.16 -4.87
C PRO A 222 18.35 -26.87 -5.42
N ASP A 223 17.57 -25.81 -5.61
CA ASP A 223 18.01 -24.47 -6.06
C ASP A 223 18.28 -23.48 -4.90
N ILE A 224 18.31 -23.94 -3.64
CA ILE A 224 18.45 -23.06 -2.46
C ILE A 224 19.73 -22.22 -2.45
N ILE A 225 20.86 -22.78 -2.89
CA ILE A 225 22.14 -22.06 -2.90
C ILE A 225 22.08 -20.88 -3.88
N ASP A 226 21.43 -21.07 -5.03
CA ASP A 226 21.23 -20.00 -6.00
C ASP A 226 20.25 -18.97 -5.46
N PHE A 227 19.19 -19.40 -4.76
CA PHE A 227 18.23 -18.50 -4.12
C PHE A 227 18.90 -17.61 -3.07
N ILE A 228 19.78 -18.16 -2.23
CA ILE A 228 20.53 -17.39 -1.22
C ILE A 228 21.40 -16.32 -1.88
N ARG A 229 21.99 -16.61 -3.05
CA ARG A 229 22.91 -15.71 -3.75
C ARG A 229 22.23 -14.73 -4.69
N CYS A 230 20.96 -14.94 -5.02
CA CYS A 230 20.29 -14.28 -6.15
C CYS A 230 20.41 -12.75 -6.15
N LYS A 231 20.14 -12.10 -5.02
CA LYS A 231 20.22 -10.63 -4.90
C LYS A 231 21.64 -10.09 -5.06
N ALA A 232 22.63 -10.77 -4.46
CA ALA A 232 24.02 -10.35 -4.55
C ALA A 232 24.55 -10.45 -5.98
N ASP A 233 24.14 -11.48 -6.71
CA ASP A 233 24.57 -11.66 -8.10
C ASP A 233 23.82 -10.73 -9.07
N GLU A 234 22.54 -10.45 -8.83
CA GLU A 234 21.80 -9.42 -9.59
C GLU A 234 22.36 -8.01 -9.40
N GLU A 235 22.81 -7.66 -8.19
CA GLU A 235 23.51 -6.40 -7.95
C GLU A 235 24.82 -6.29 -8.73
N LYS A 236 25.60 -7.37 -8.85
CA LYS A 236 26.83 -7.38 -9.65
C LYS A 236 26.53 -7.12 -11.13
N ILE A 237 25.48 -7.75 -11.66
CA ILE A 237 25.03 -7.53 -13.04
C ILE A 237 24.59 -6.08 -13.24
N SER A 238 23.83 -5.54 -12.28
CA SER A 238 23.32 -4.15 -12.34
C SER A 238 24.45 -3.11 -12.25
N LYS A 239 25.47 -3.36 -11.42
CA LYS A 239 26.69 -2.52 -11.33
C LYS A 239 27.56 -2.62 -12.59
N CYS A 240 27.61 -3.79 -13.24
CA CYS A 240 28.32 -3.95 -14.52
C CYS A 240 27.63 -3.26 -15.70
N LYS A 241 26.29 -3.15 -15.70
CA LYS A 241 25.53 -2.50 -16.80
C LYS A 241 25.70 -0.97 -16.87
N PHE A 242 26.34 -0.33 -15.89
CA PHE A 242 26.71 1.10 -15.93
C PHE A 242 28.09 1.37 -16.58
N LYS A 243 28.76 0.38 -17.18
CA LYS A 243 29.97 0.56 -18.00
C LYS A 243 29.72 0.38 -19.51
N TYR A 244 28.70 1.04 -20.05
CA TYR A 244 28.69 1.35 -21.49
C TYR A 244 29.22 2.77 -21.69
N PRO A 245 30.27 2.98 -22.50
CA PRO A 245 30.70 4.32 -22.85
C PRO A 245 29.56 4.97 -23.64
N ARG A 246 29.11 6.14 -23.21
CA ARG A 246 28.38 7.05 -24.11
C ARG A 246 29.38 7.48 -25.19
N GLU A 247 29.40 6.76 -26.29
CA GLU A 247 30.05 7.23 -27.51
C GLU A 247 29.14 8.27 -28.16
N ARG A 248 29.71 9.49 -28.20
CA ARG A 248 29.46 10.70 -28.99
C ARG A 248 28.20 10.79 -29.84
#